data_AF-F0LI59-F1
#
_entry.id   AF-F0LI59-F1
#
_cell.length_a   1.000
_cell.length_b   1.000
_cell.length_c   1.000
_cell.angle_alpha   90.00
_cell.angle_beta   90.00
_cell.angle_gamma   90.00
#
_symmetry.space_group_name_H-M   'P 1'
#
loop_
_entity.id
_entity.type
_entity.pdbx_description
1 polymer ?
#
loop_
_entity_poly.entity_id
_entity_poly.type
_entity_poly.pdbx_seq_one_letter_code
_entity_poly.pdbx_strand_id
1 'polypeptide(L)'
;MAYIGFARTNFGPYETYERILEELGKRGFDITFSKHHWMGDAPFGLIIADSDKGKIAVRWSLGKEFELKLEEVSDEDWDEFIEDTLEYLSGD
;
A
#
# COMPACT_ATOMS: atom_id res chain seq x y z
N MET A 1 0.41 16.21 -2.53
CA MET A 1 0.59 15.56 -1.22
C MET A 1 0.65 14.08 -1.50
N ALA A 2 1.66 13.42 -0.94
CA ALA A 2 1.86 11.99 -1.11
C ALA A 2 1.75 11.31 0.25
N TYR A 3 1.33 10.05 0.25
CA TYR A 3 1.21 9.28 1.46
C TYR A 3 1.87 7.92 1.28
N ILE A 4 2.69 7.54 2.25
CA ILE A 4 3.19 6.17 2.35
C ILE A 4 2.52 5.46 3.52
N GLY A 5 2.33 4.16 3.38
CA GLY A 5 1.68 3.35 4.38
C GLY A 5 2.35 2.01 4.58
N PHE A 6 2.21 1.53 5.81
CA PHE A 6 2.64 0.20 6.21
C PHE A 6 1.45 -0.54 6.77
N ALA A 7 1.13 -1.68 6.17
CA ALA A 7 0.09 -2.56 6.65
C ALA A 7 0.67 -3.91 7.11
N ARG A 8 0.09 -4.46 8.17
CA ARG A 8 0.19 -5.87 8.51
C ARG A 8 -1.18 -6.50 8.33
N THR A 9 -1.22 -7.74 7.89
CA THR A 9 -2.48 -8.42 7.54
C THR A 9 -2.45 -9.90 7.89
N ASN A 10 -3.55 -10.40 8.45
CA ASN A 10 -3.80 -11.84 8.59
C ASN A 10 -4.65 -12.41 7.45
N PHE A 11 -4.92 -11.60 6.43
CA PHE A 11 -5.73 -11.95 5.27
C PHE A 11 -4.88 -12.41 4.08
N GLY A 12 -5.53 -13.01 3.09
CA GLY A 12 -4.91 -13.26 1.79
C GLY A 12 -4.63 -11.97 1.02
N PRO A 13 -3.85 -12.00 -0.08
CA PRO A 13 -3.44 -10.81 -0.83
C PRO A 13 -4.62 -10.00 -1.38
N TYR A 14 -5.63 -10.68 -1.95
CA TYR A 14 -6.82 -10.03 -2.49
C TYR A 14 -7.64 -9.33 -1.38
N GLU A 15 -7.90 -10.03 -0.27
CA GLU A 15 -8.65 -9.48 0.86
C GLU A 15 -7.85 -8.36 1.57
N THR A 16 -6.52 -8.47 1.61
CA THR A 16 -5.63 -7.40 2.10
C THR A 16 -5.78 -6.14 1.26
N TYR A 17 -5.80 -6.28 -0.08
CA TYR A 17 -6.02 -5.17 -0.99
C TYR A 17 -7.36 -4.49 -0.74
N GLU A 18 -8.46 -5.24 -0.69
CA GLU A 18 -9.79 -4.69 -0.39
C GLU A 18 -9.84 -3.99 0.97
N ARG A 19 -9.26 -4.61 2.01
CA ARG A 19 -9.26 -4.04 3.37
C ARG A 19 -8.49 -2.73 3.45
N ILE A 20 -7.35 -2.63 2.77
CA ILE A 20 -6.55 -1.40 2.75
C ILE A 20 -7.34 -0.27 2.07
N LEU A 21 -7.99 -0.53 0.93
CA LEU A 21 -8.82 0.49 0.27
C LEU A 21 -10.01 0.93 1.14
N GLU A 22 -10.67 -0.01 1.82
CA GLU A 22 -11.77 0.30 2.76
C GLU A 22 -11.30 1.24 3.88
N GLU A 23 -10.15 0.96 4.48
CA GLU A 23 -9.58 1.78 5.56
C GLU A 23 -9.10 3.16 5.08
N LEU A 24 -8.56 3.26 3.85
CA LEU A 24 -8.29 4.55 3.21
C LEU A 24 -9.61 5.34 3.03
N GLY A 25 -10.69 4.69 2.57
CA GLY A 25 -12.02 5.29 2.48
C GLY A 25 -12.53 5.81 3.83
N LYS A 26 -12.39 5.04 4.91
CA LYS A 26 -12.77 5.47 6.27
C LYS A 26 -11.96 6.66 6.77
N ARG A 27 -10.72 6.82 6.31
CA ARG A 27 -9.86 8.00 6.58
C ARG A 27 -10.18 9.18 5.65
N GLY A 28 -11.19 9.04 4.80
CA GLY A 28 -11.73 10.07 3.93
C GLY A 28 -10.93 10.27 2.65
N PHE A 29 -10.19 9.26 2.17
CA PHE A 29 -9.62 9.27 0.84
C PHE A 29 -10.66 8.74 -0.16
N ASP A 30 -10.95 9.49 -1.22
CA ASP A 30 -11.76 9.01 -2.34
C ASP A 30 -10.83 8.43 -3.43
N ILE A 31 -10.77 7.10 -3.50
CA ILE A 31 -9.85 6.38 -4.39
C ILE A 31 -10.42 6.32 -5.80
N THR A 32 -9.73 6.94 -6.74
CA THR A 32 -10.15 6.98 -8.16
C THR A 32 -9.47 5.91 -9.01
N PHE A 33 -8.27 5.49 -8.60
CA PHE A 33 -7.52 4.42 -9.23
C PHE A 33 -6.70 3.68 -8.18
N SER A 34 -6.50 2.37 -8.36
CA SER A 34 -5.54 1.62 -7.57
C SER A 34 -5.00 0.41 -8.32
N LYS A 35 -3.81 -0.01 -7.92
CA LYS A 35 -3.09 -1.15 -8.47
C LYS A 35 -2.42 -1.93 -7.35
N HIS A 36 -2.47 -3.26 -7.45
CA HIS A 36 -1.83 -4.16 -6.50
C HIS A 36 -0.64 -4.88 -7.16
N HIS A 37 0.54 -4.66 -6.60
CA HIS A 37 1.78 -5.35 -6.93
C HIS A 37 2.05 -6.43 -5.89
N TRP A 38 1.99 -7.69 -6.32
CA TRP A 38 2.27 -8.86 -5.50
C TRP A 38 2.70 -10.02 -6.39
N MET A 39 3.78 -10.71 -6.02
CA MET A 39 4.20 -11.96 -6.65
C MET A 39 3.67 -13.14 -5.82
N GLY A 40 3.17 -14.18 -6.48
CA GLY A 40 2.28 -15.22 -5.92
C GLY A 40 2.80 -15.98 -4.70
N ASP A 41 4.08 -15.84 -4.38
CA ASP A 41 4.82 -16.48 -3.29
C ASP A 41 5.41 -15.49 -2.28
N ALA A 42 5.30 -14.18 -2.51
CA ALA A 42 5.85 -13.16 -1.63
C ALA A 42 4.99 -12.99 -0.36
N PRO A 43 5.58 -12.93 0.86
CA PRO A 43 4.84 -12.70 2.10
C PRO A 43 4.49 -11.21 2.33
N PHE A 44 4.60 -10.38 1.30
CA PHE A 44 4.37 -8.95 1.32
C PHE A 44 4.03 -8.45 -0.10
N GLY A 45 3.43 -7.26 -0.20
CA GLY A 45 3.12 -6.63 -1.48
C GLY A 45 3.01 -5.12 -1.36
N LEU A 46 2.71 -4.47 -2.47
CA LEU A 46 2.59 -3.02 -2.58
C LEU A 46 1.25 -2.67 -3.25
N ILE A 47 0.54 -1.70 -2.69
CA ILE A 47 -0.66 -1.13 -3.30
C ILE A 47 -0.34 0.33 -3.60
N ILE A 48 -0.59 0.73 -4.84
CA ILE A 48 -0.46 2.12 -5.29
C ILE A 48 -1.87 2.61 -5.61
N ALA A 49 -2.25 3.78 -5.12
CA ALA A 49 -3.59 4.33 -5.31
C ALA A 49 -3.54 5.85 -5.52
N ASP A 50 -4.43 6.34 -6.37
CA ASP A 50 -4.66 7.77 -6.57
C ASP A 50 -5.97 8.18 -5.91
N SER A 51 -5.94 9.30 -5.19
CA SER A 51 -7.09 9.84 -4.47
C SER A 51 -7.29 11.33 -4.71
N ASP A 52 -8.45 11.84 -4.30
CA ASP A 52 -8.77 13.26 -4.26
C ASP A 52 -7.78 14.10 -3.42
N LYS A 53 -7.10 13.46 -2.45
CA LYS A 53 -6.09 14.09 -1.57
C LYS A 53 -4.65 13.87 -2.00
N GLY A 54 -4.43 13.12 -3.09
CA GLY A 54 -3.12 12.85 -3.65
C GLY A 54 -2.78 11.36 -3.78
N LYS A 55 -1.52 11.08 -4.07
CA LYS A 55 -1.00 9.73 -4.36
C LYS A 55 -0.69 8.97 -3.07
N ILE A 56 -0.98 7.67 -3.06
CA ILE A 56 -0.87 6.80 -1.87
C ILE A 56 -0.13 5.52 -2.26
N ALA A 57 0.85 5.11 -1.46
CA ALA A 57 1.56 3.84 -1.61
C ALA A 57 1.55 3.10 -0.28
N VAL A 58 0.99 1.88 -0.24
CA VAL A 58 0.92 1.06 0.97
C VAL A 58 1.66 -0.25 0.76
N ARG A 59 2.78 -0.42 1.45
CA ARG A 59 3.45 -1.72 1.55
C ARG A 59 2.79 -2.54 2.65
N TRP A 60 2.37 -3.76 2.34
CA TRP A 60 1.76 -4.66 3.30
C TRP A 60 2.58 -5.92 3.47
N SER A 61 2.54 -6.54 4.64
CA SER A 61 3.15 -7.85 4.90
C SER A 61 2.26 -8.74 5.76
N LEU A 62 2.45 -10.06 5.65
CA LEU A 62 1.71 -11.04 6.45
C LEU A 62 2.03 -10.89 7.94
N GLY A 63 1.01 -11.02 8.77
CA GLY A 63 1.05 -10.83 10.22
C GLY A 63 -0.09 -11.58 10.92
N LYS A 64 -0.23 -11.32 12.23
CA LYS A 64 -1.26 -11.98 13.07
C LYS A 64 -2.60 -11.25 13.08
N GLU A 65 -2.58 -9.96 12.81
CA GLU A 65 -3.75 -9.09 12.82
C GLU A 65 -3.60 -7.98 11.78
N PHE A 66 -4.72 -7.34 11.44
CA PHE A 66 -4.73 -6.24 10.50
C PHE A 66 -4.39 -4.91 11.19
N GLU A 67 -3.37 -4.23 10.69
CA GLU A 67 -2.99 -2.88 11.11
C GLU A 67 -2.65 -2.05 9.87
N LEU A 68 -2.99 -0.76 9.86
CA LEU A 68 -2.61 0.18 8.81
C LEU A 68 -2.10 1.49 9.41
N LYS A 69 -0.86 1.85 9.09
CA LYS A 69 -0.27 3.16 9.39
C LYS A 69 -0.10 3.93 8.09
N LEU A 70 -0.31 5.24 8.15
CA LEU A 70 -0.19 6.14 7.01
C LEU A 70 0.53 7.41 7.46
N GLU A 71 1.42 7.91 6.64
CA GLU A 71 2.21 9.12 6.86
C GLU A 71 2.18 9.98 5.61
N GLU A 72 2.05 11.30 5.78
CA GLU A 72 2.19 12.26 4.70
C GLU A 72 3.68 12.52 4.45
N VAL A 73 4.11 12.43 3.19
CA VAL A 73 5.50 12.56 2.78
C VAL A 73 5.62 13.45 1.54
N SER A 74 6.87 13.77 1.16
CA SER A 74 7.14 14.45 -0.10
C SER A 74 6.88 13.54 -1.30
N ASP A 75 6.73 14.13 -2.49
CA ASP A 75 6.55 13.34 -3.71
C ASP A 75 7.81 12.52 -4.04
N GLU A 76 9.01 13.03 -3.68
CA GLU A 76 10.31 12.35 -3.85
C GLU A 76 10.41 11.12 -2.95
N ASP A 77 10.10 11.24 -1.65
CA ASP A 77 10.11 10.10 -0.71
C ASP A 77 9.10 9.01 -1.11
N TRP A 78 7.97 9.42 -1.71
CA TRP A 78 6.97 8.48 -2.20
C TRP A 78 7.45 7.71 -3.42
N ASP A 79 8.15 8.38 -4.36
CA ASP A 79 8.71 7.73 -5.54
C ASP A 79 9.82 6.74 -5.12
N GLU A 80 10.74 7.15 -4.23
CA GLU A 80 11.78 6.27 -3.65
C GLU A 80 11.17 5.05 -2.94
N PHE A 81 10.13 5.25 -2.12
CA PHE A 81 9.45 4.17 -1.42
C PHE A 81 8.87 3.09 -2.36
N ILE A 82 8.35 3.51 -3.51
CA ILE A 82 7.81 2.59 -4.52
C ILE A 82 8.94 1.86 -5.22
N GLU A 83 9.98 2.57 -5.66
CA GLU A 83 11.14 1.99 -6.33
C GLU A 83 11.77 0.92 -5.45
N ASP A 84 12.12 1.25 -4.21
CA ASP A 84 12.66 0.30 -3.21
C ASP A 84 11.76 -0.92 -3.03
N THR A 85 10.45 -0.71 -2.89
CA THR A 85 9.53 -1.81 -2.64
C THR A 85 9.34 -2.70 -3.85
N LEU A 86 9.38 -2.14 -5.06
CA LEU A 86 9.32 -2.90 -6.30
C LEU A 86 10.59 -3.70 -6.53
N GLU A 87 11.77 -3.14 -6.25
CA GLU A 87 13.05 -3.88 -6.29
C GLU A 87 12.99 -5.12 -5.39
N TYR A 88 12.53 -4.96 -4.14
CA TYR A 88 12.33 -6.09 -3.22
C TYR A 88 11.34 -7.13 -3.74
N LEU A 89 10.30 -6.71 -4.47
CA LEU A 89 9.31 -7.62 -5.05
C LEU A 89 9.87 -8.35 -6.28
N SER A 90 10.66 -7.69 -7.12
CA SER A 90 11.25 -8.31 -8.32
C SER A 90 12.38 -9.30 -8.00
N GLY A 91 12.98 -9.21 -6.81
CA GLY A 91 14.02 -10.14 -6.37
C GLY A 91 15.35 -9.98 -7.11
N ASP A 92 15.63 -8.78 -7.64
CA ASP A 92 16.90 -8.35 -8.22
C ASP A 92 17.58 -7.35 -7.28
#